data_AF-A0A8C7G535-F1
#
_entry.id   AF-A0A8C7G535-F1
#
_cell.length_a   1.000
_cell.length_b   1.000
_cell.length_c   1.000
_cell.angle_alpha   90.00
_cell.angle_beta   90.00
_cell.angle_gamma   90.00
#
_symmetry.space_group_name_H-M   'P 1'
#
loop_
_entity.id
_entity.type
_entity.pdbx_description
1 polymer ?
#
loop_
_entity_poly.entity_id
_entity_poly.type
_entity_poly.pdbx_seq_one_letter_code
_entity_poly.pdbx_strand_id
1 'polypeptide(L)' 'RNEQLVVVELSGIINSDFLTKCQGTCKILDIDSEQPMMQVGRYVFAGEYDDALGTCVLFEEGQSSGEY' A
#
# COMPACT_ATOMS: atom_id res chain seq x y z
N ARG A 1 -19.11 11.89 -0.88
CA ARG A 1 -18.11 11.01 -1.51
C ARG A 1 -17.72 10.00 -0.44
N ASN A 2 -17.69 8.70 -0.75
CA ASN A 2 -17.29 7.68 0.23
C ASN A 2 -15.78 7.46 0.12
N GLU A 3 -15.10 7.40 1.25
CA GLU A 3 -13.69 7.02 1.34
C GLU A 3 -13.59 5.49 1.39
N GLN A 4 -12.55 4.95 0.79
CA GLN A 4 -12.29 3.51 0.72
C GLN A 4 -10.83 3.26 1.10
N LEU A 5 -10.59 2.19 1.87
CA LEU A 5 -9.26 1.72 2.22
C LEU A 5 -8.98 0.44 1.44
N VAL A 6 -7.85 0.41 0.74
CA VAL A 6 -7.40 -0.73 -0.07
C VAL A 6 -6.05 -1.19 0.45
N VAL A 7 -5.90 -2.51 0.62
CA VAL A 7 -4.62 -3.13 0.99
C VAL A 7 -3.91 -3.53 -0.29
N VAL A 8 -2.63 -3.18 -0.41
CA VAL A 8 -1.80 -3.51 -1.56
C VAL A 8 -0.67 -4.42 -1.11
N GLU A 9 -0.56 -5.58 -1.76
CA GLU A 9 0.61 -6.44 -1.67
C GLU A 9 1.59 -6.07 -2.79
N LEU A 10 2.85 -5.81 -2.44
CA LEU A 10 3.92 -5.56 -3.41
C LEU A 10 4.84 -6.77 -3.51
N SER A 11 4.76 -7.49 -4.63
CA SER A 11 5.66 -8.60 -4.93
C SER A 11 6.89 -8.14 -5.71
N GLY A 12 7.96 -8.96 -5.69
CA GLY A 12 9.18 -8.70 -6.48
C GLY A 12 10.17 -7.70 -5.87
N ILE A 13 9.91 -7.21 -4.66
CA ILE A 13 10.83 -6.33 -3.92
C ILE A 13 11.74 -7.17 -3.01
N ILE A 14 13.05 -7.07 -3.26
CA ILE A 14 14.08 -7.79 -2.48
C ILE A 14 14.40 -7.04 -1.18
N ASN A 15 14.21 -5.73 -1.17
CA ASN A 15 14.64 -4.87 -0.08
C ASN A 15 13.44 -4.44 0.80
N SER A 16 13.40 -4.91 2.05
CA SER A 16 12.29 -4.69 2.98
C SER A 16 12.13 -3.24 3.44
N ASP A 17 13.19 -2.42 3.38
CA ASP A 17 13.13 -0.99 3.73
C ASP A 17 12.79 -0.07 2.54
N PHE A 18 12.34 -0.67 1.42
CA PHE A 18 12.01 0.04 0.18
C PHE A 18 10.98 1.17 0.40
N LEU A 19 9.89 0.88 1.11
CA LEU A 19 8.79 1.82 1.31
C LEU A 19 9.21 3.02 2.17
N THR A 20 10.00 2.79 3.22
CA THR A 20 10.48 3.85 4.12
C THR A 20 11.48 4.78 3.43
N LYS A 21 12.27 4.27 2.46
CA LYS A 21 13.22 5.08 1.67
C LYS A 21 12.57 5.95 0.59
N CYS A 22 11.35 5.63 0.16
CA CYS A 22 10.68 6.35 -0.94
C CYS A 22 9.98 7.65 -0.50
N GLN A 23 10.12 8.07 0.76
CA GLN A 23 9.57 9.34 1.30
C GLN A 23 8.09 9.56 0.98
N GLY A 24 7.29 8.49 0.98
CA GLY A 24 5.83 8.56 1.02
C GLY A 24 5.12 8.98 -0.26
N THR A 25 5.80 9.12 -1.40
CA THR A 25 5.11 9.45 -2.67
C THR A 25 4.88 8.19 -3.50
N CYS A 26 3.61 7.84 -3.65
CA CYS A 26 3.11 6.85 -4.57
C CYS A 26 2.24 7.56 -5.62
N LYS A 27 2.32 7.12 -6.87
CA LYS A 27 1.36 7.50 -7.92
C LYS A 27 0.58 6.27 -8.34
N ILE A 28 -0.70 6.45 -8.59
CA ILE A 28 -1.56 5.43 -9.16
C ILE A 28 -2.12 5.97 -10.47
N LEU A 29 -2.07 5.15 -11.51
CA LEU A 29 -2.68 5.43 -12.80
C LEU A 29 -3.79 4.42 -13.03
N ASP A 30 -4.95 4.92 -13.43
CA ASP A 30 -6.11 4.14 -13.86
C ASP A 30 -6.58 3.13 -12.81
N ILE A 31 -6.91 3.62 -11.60
CA ILE A 31 -7.34 2.77 -10.47
C ILE A 31 -8.61 1.97 -10.79
N ASP A 32 -9.47 2.46 -11.67
CA ASP A 32 -10.72 1.78 -12.02
C ASP A 32 -10.53 0.68 -13.10
N SER A 33 -9.31 0.48 -13.59
CA SER A 33 -8.95 -0.58 -14.54
C SER A 33 -8.75 -1.92 -13.83
N GLU A 34 -8.98 -3.03 -14.54
CA GLU A 34 -8.61 -4.39 -14.09
C GLU A 34 -7.10 -4.53 -13.84
N GLN A 35 -6.28 -3.68 -14.46
CA GLN A 35 -4.83 -3.68 -14.31
C GLN A 35 -4.31 -2.26 -13.96
N PRO A 36 -4.51 -1.79 -12.72
CA PRO A 36 -4.04 -0.48 -12.31
C PRO A 36 -2.51 -0.46 -12.24
N MET A 37 -1.90 0.70 -12.51
CA MET A 37 -0.46 0.87 -12.44
C MET A 37 -0.06 1.69 -11.22
N MET A 38 0.91 1.21 -10.44
CA MET A 38 1.42 1.91 -9.26
C MET A 38 2.90 2.24 -9.44
N GLN A 39 3.28 3.48 -9.17
CA GLN A 39 4.68 3.90 -9.13
C GLN A 39 5.07 4.26 -7.69
N VAL A 40 6.12 3.62 -7.19
CA VAL A 40 6.72 3.93 -5.89
C VAL A 40 8.21 4.21 -6.11
N GLY A 41 8.61 5.48 -5.93
CA GLY A 41 9.95 5.94 -6.29
C GLY A 41 10.25 5.69 -7.78
N ARG A 42 11.24 4.83 -8.07
CA ARG A 42 11.67 4.47 -9.43
C ARG A 42 11.04 3.17 -9.96
N TYR A 43 10.26 2.47 -9.14
CA TYR A 43 9.67 1.18 -9.49
C TYR A 43 8.24 1.37 -9.96
N VAL A 44 7.86 0.57 -10.94
CA VAL A 44 6.51 0.55 -11.52
C VAL A 44 5.97 -0.87 -11.41
N PHE A 45 4.76 -0.99 -10.91
CA PHE A 45 4.04 -2.24 -10.68
C PHE A 45 2.76 -2.22 -11.50
N ALA A 46 2.41 -3.36 -12.09
CA ALA A 46 1.08 -3.65 -12.59
C ALA A 46 0.35 -4.44 -11.51
N GLY A 47 -0.84 -3.97 -11.13
CA GLY A 47 -1.70 -4.61 -10.14
C GLY A 47 -2.82 -5.43 -10.78
N GLU A 48 -3.50 -6.18 -9.94
CA GLU A 48 -4.78 -6.83 -10.20
C GLU A 48 -5.61 -6.76 -8.91
N TYR A 49 -6.93 -6.80 -9.03
CA TYR A 49 -7.83 -6.88 -7.89
C TYR A 49 -8.08 -8.34 -7.53
N ASP A 50 -7.96 -8.67 -6.24
CA ASP A 50 -8.25 -10.00 -5.72
C ASP A 50 -9.30 -9.92 -4.59
N ASP A 51 -10.22 -10.88 -4.57
CA ASP A 51 -11.29 -10.95 -3.60
C ASP A 51 -10.77 -11.52 -2.28
N ALA A 52 -10.84 -10.74 -1.20
CA ALA A 52 -10.44 -11.22 0.11
C ALA A 52 -11.46 -12.20 0.69
N LEU A 53 -11.00 -13.40 1.07
CA LEU A 53 -11.79 -14.32 1.88
C LEU A 53 -11.73 -13.89 3.35
N GLY A 54 -12.76 -13.19 3.82
CA GLY A 54 -12.88 -12.71 5.20
C GLY A 54 -12.65 -11.20 5.34
N THR A 55 -12.13 -10.77 6.49
CA THR A 55 -11.94 -9.35 6.81
C THR A 55 -10.49 -9.05 7.15
N CYS A 56 -9.88 -8.11 6.44
CA CYS A 56 -8.59 -7.55 6.81
C CYS A 56 -8.78 -6.47 7.89
N VAL A 57 -8.01 -6.53 8.98
CA VAL A 57 -8.02 -5.53 10.05
C VAL A 57 -6.63 -4.92 10.18
N LEU A 58 -6.56 -3.60 10.13
CA LEU A 58 -5.32 -2.83 10.21
C LEU A 58 -5.28 -2.08 11.54
N PHE A 59 -4.14 -2.14 12.23
CA PHE A 59 -3.92 -1.45 13.51
C PHE A 59 -2.72 -0.52 13.39
N GLU A 60 -2.81 0.65 14.01
CA GLU A 60 -1.67 1.57 14.18
C GLU A 60 -1.07 1.36 15.57
N GLU A 61 0.25 1.46 15.67
CA GLU A 61 0.91 1.44 16.97
C GLU A 61 0.51 2.69 17.76
N GLY A 62 -0.01 2.49 18.98
CA GLY A 62 -0.37 3.61 19.85
C GLY A 62 0.85 4.46 20.16
N GLN A 63 0.68 5.79 20.17
CA GLN A 63 1.73 6.69 20.65
C GLN A 63 2.07 6.30 22.09
N SER A 64 3.26 5.72 22.30
CA SER A 64 3.81 5.55 23.62
C SER A 64 4.20 6.94 24.14
N SER A 65 3.25 7.66 24.73
CA SER A 65 3.58 8.73 25.66
C SER A 65 4.31 8.05 26.82
N GLY A 66 5.63 8.06 26.79
CA GLY A 66 6.47 7.50 27.84
C GLY A 66 6.18 8.22 29.17
N GLU A 67 5.23 7.70 29.93
CA GLU A 67 5.04 8.00 31.34
C GLU A 67 5.17 6.67 32.09
N TYR A 68 6.42 6.35 32.43
CA TYR A 68 6.76 5.43 33.52
C TYR A 68 7.45 6.23 34.62
#